data_AF-A0A943HN81-F1
#
_entry.id   AF-A0A943HN81-F1
#
_cell.length_a   1.000
_cell.length_b   1.000
_cell.length_c   1.000
_cell.angle_alpha   90.00
_cell.angle_beta   90.00
_cell.angle_gamma   90.00
#
_symmetry.space_group_name_H-M   'P 1'
#
loop_
_entity.id
_entity.type
_entity.pdbx_description
1 polymer ?
#
loop_
_entity_poly.entity_id
_entity_poly.type
_entity_poly.pdbx_seq_one_letter_code
_entity_poly.pdbx_strand_id
1 'polypeptide(L)'
;MRSERENEGLKTAKNIIVWIVAIFAIGMMIFTIISVTTFDRADRKLFGYSTFIVMSDSMSATDFDAGDLVLIKETDPSTLKVGDIIAFQSPDEANYGEIVTHKIRELTTDESGQPGFITYGTTTDSNDSGIVTYNLIIGQYKGHVANVGTFFMFLKTVPGYFICIFTPFLLLILIQAGNSIKLFRKYKWEQMQEIKAEREKLEKEREESKVMMEELMHMHEAMKEISEKEEERNEQEKQH
;
A
#
# COMPACT_ATOMS: atom_id res chain seq x y z
N MET A 1 33.91 -7.48 -15.34
CA MET A 1 32.89 -8.00 -16.29
C MET A 1 31.88 -9.00 -15.72
N ARG A 2 32.25 -10.08 -14.99
CA ARG A 2 31.24 -11.03 -14.43
C ARG A 2 30.59 -10.51 -13.13
N SER A 3 31.36 -9.91 -12.22
CA SER A 3 30.84 -9.36 -10.95
C SER A 3 30.01 -8.07 -11.11
N GLU A 4 30.29 -7.25 -12.13
CA GLU A 4 29.49 -6.04 -12.41
C GLU A 4 28.09 -6.40 -12.91
N ARG A 5 27.95 -7.42 -13.77
CA ARG A 5 26.65 -7.90 -14.25
C ARG A 5 25.81 -8.54 -13.14
N GLU A 6 26.45 -9.22 -12.17
CA GLU A 6 25.77 -9.74 -10.97
C GLU A 6 25.18 -8.63 -10.10
N ASN A 7 25.94 -7.55 -9.88
CA ASN A 7 25.48 -6.41 -9.08
C ASN A 7 24.36 -5.61 -9.75
N GLU A 8 24.39 -5.43 -11.07
CA GLU A 8 23.31 -4.77 -11.82
C GLU A 8 22.03 -5.62 -11.87
N GLY A 9 22.16 -6.94 -11.99
CA GLY A 9 21.03 -7.87 -11.87
C GLY A 9 20.38 -7.82 -10.48
N LEU A 10 21.19 -7.80 -9.41
CA LEU A 10 20.70 -7.73 -8.04
C LEU A 10 19.98 -6.40 -7.73
N LYS A 11 20.49 -5.27 -8.23
CA LYS A 11 19.83 -3.96 -8.11
C LYS A 11 18.51 -3.91 -8.85
N THR A 12 18.47 -4.45 -10.07
CA THR A 12 17.28 -4.48 -10.90
C THR A 12 16.20 -5.37 -10.28
N ALA A 13 16.59 -6.57 -9.81
CA ALA A 13 15.69 -7.47 -9.08
C ALA A 13 15.13 -6.80 -7.80
N LYS A 14 15.97 -6.12 -7.02
CA LYS A 14 15.52 -5.38 -5.84
C LYS A 14 14.52 -4.27 -6.17
N ASN A 15 14.75 -3.50 -7.24
CA ASN A 15 13.81 -2.47 -7.67
C ASN A 15 12.48 -3.08 -8.14
N ILE A 16 12.51 -4.16 -8.90
CA ILE A 16 11.31 -4.88 -9.33
C ILE A 16 10.52 -5.37 -8.10
N ILE A 17 11.18 -5.94 -7.10
CA ILE A 17 10.53 -6.37 -5.85
C ILE A 17 9.88 -5.19 -5.14
N VAL A 18 10.56 -4.05 -5.03
CA VAL A 18 9.98 -2.84 -4.40
C VAL A 18 8.74 -2.37 -5.15
N TRP A 19 8.77 -2.34 -6.50
CA TRP A 19 7.60 -1.98 -7.31
C TRP A 19 6.45 -2.98 -7.18
N ILE A 20 6.74 -4.27 -7.13
CA ILE A 20 5.73 -5.32 -6.91
C ILE A 20 5.07 -5.13 -5.54
N VAL A 21 5.86 -4.94 -4.48
CA VAL A 21 5.33 -4.74 -3.13
C VAL A 21 4.55 -3.43 -3.03
N ALA A 22 4.98 -2.37 -3.72
CA ALA A 22 4.26 -1.10 -3.78
C ALA A 22 2.91 -1.22 -4.50
N ILE A 23 2.88 -1.88 -5.67
CA ILE A 23 1.64 -2.13 -6.42
C ILE A 23 0.70 -3.01 -5.59
N PHE A 24 1.24 -4.05 -4.93
CA PHE A 24 0.46 -4.92 -4.05
C PHE A 24 -0.12 -4.14 -2.86
N ALA A 25 0.68 -3.27 -2.22
CA ALA A 25 0.22 -2.44 -1.10
C ALA A 25 -0.87 -1.44 -1.53
N ILE A 26 -0.70 -0.79 -2.69
CA ILE A 26 -1.71 0.11 -3.27
C ILE A 26 -2.98 -0.68 -3.63
N GLY A 27 -2.84 -1.86 -4.24
CA GLY A 27 -3.97 -2.74 -4.55
C GLY A 27 -4.73 -3.18 -3.30
N MET A 28 -4.01 -3.57 -2.24
CA MET A 28 -4.59 -3.92 -0.94
C MET A 28 -5.29 -2.72 -0.28
N MET A 29 -4.73 -1.52 -0.39
CA MET A 29 -5.34 -0.29 0.12
C MET A 29 -6.63 0.07 -0.63
N ILE A 30 -6.62 0.00 -1.96
CA ILE A 30 -7.80 0.23 -2.78
C ILE A 30 -8.85 -0.83 -2.47
N PHE A 31 -8.44 -2.09 -2.37
CA PHE A 31 -9.31 -3.20 -2.01
C PHE A 31 -9.95 -3.02 -0.63
N THR A 32 -9.21 -2.57 0.38
CA THR A 32 -9.76 -2.34 1.72
C THR A 32 -10.70 -1.14 1.75
N ILE A 33 -10.41 -0.08 1.02
CA ILE A 33 -11.33 1.06 0.85
C ILE A 33 -12.61 0.60 0.15
N ILE A 34 -12.51 -0.13 -0.96
CA ILE A 34 -13.66 -0.69 -1.67
C ILE A 34 -14.43 -1.63 -0.74
N SER A 35 -13.74 -2.51 -0.01
CA SER A 35 -14.36 -3.44 0.92
C SER A 35 -15.14 -2.71 2.02
N VAL A 36 -14.53 -1.73 2.69
CA VAL A 36 -15.20 -0.96 3.74
C VAL A 36 -16.34 -0.13 3.17
N THR A 37 -16.23 0.39 1.95
CA THR A 37 -17.30 1.20 1.33
C THR A 37 -18.40 0.37 0.65
N THR A 38 -18.12 -0.88 0.28
CA THR A 38 -19.04 -1.77 -0.46
C THR A 38 -19.74 -2.77 0.45
N PHE A 39 -19.07 -3.34 1.45
CA PHE A 39 -19.70 -4.32 2.36
C PHE A 39 -20.53 -3.67 3.48
N ASP A 40 -20.32 -2.38 3.76
CA ASP A 40 -21.09 -1.62 4.75
C ASP A 40 -22.37 -0.99 4.17
N ARG A 41 -22.51 -1.00 2.84
CA ARG A 41 -23.69 -0.51 2.13
C ARG A 41 -24.18 -1.58 1.17
N ALA A 42 -25.29 -2.21 1.53
CA ALA A 42 -26.03 -3.21 0.75
C ALA A 42 -26.48 -2.76 -0.67
N ASP A 43 -26.06 -1.59 -1.14
CA ASP A 43 -26.63 -0.88 -2.29
C ASP A 43 -25.87 -1.05 -3.62
N ARG A 44 -24.80 -1.86 -3.70
CA ARG A 44 -24.09 -2.08 -4.96
C ARG A 44 -24.13 -3.53 -5.41
N LYS A 45 -25.22 -3.87 -6.09
CA LYS A 45 -25.41 -5.10 -6.87
C LYS A 45 -24.25 -5.24 -7.88
N LEU A 46 -23.31 -6.14 -7.63
CA LEU A 46 -22.29 -6.50 -8.62
C LEU A 46 -22.90 -7.60 -9.49
N PHE A 47 -23.37 -7.24 -10.69
CA PHE A 47 -23.91 -8.18 -11.68
C PHE A 47 -25.10 -9.04 -11.19
N GLY A 48 -25.97 -8.50 -10.33
CA GLY A 48 -27.13 -9.23 -9.78
C GLY A 48 -26.78 -10.25 -8.68
N TYR A 49 -25.52 -10.23 -8.22
CA TYR A 49 -25.07 -10.92 -7.03
C TYR A 49 -24.79 -9.91 -5.91
N SER A 50 -25.26 -10.25 -4.72
CA SER A 50 -25.00 -9.54 -3.49
C SER A 50 -24.24 -10.47 -2.56
N THR A 51 -23.19 -9.97 -1.92
CA THR A 51 -22.38 -10.74 -0.97
C THR A 51 -22.55 -10.19 0.43
N PHE A 52 -22.95 -11.02 1.37
CA PHE A 52 -23.14 -10.64 2.76
C PHE A 52 -22.22 -11.47 3.67
N ILE A 53 -21.75 -10.85 4.75
CA ILE A 53 -21.02 -11.57 5.79
C ILE A 53 -22.07 -12.09 6.78
N VAL A 54 -22.03 -13.40 7.06
CA VAL A 54 -22.95 -14.03 7.99
C VAL A 54 -22.61 -13.58 9.40
N MET A 55 -23.52 -12.86 10.04
CA MET A 55 -23.30 -12.31 11.38
C MET A 55 -23.76 -13.24 12.50
N SER A 56 -24.73 -14.12 12.24
CA SER A 56 -25.34 -15.02 13.21
C SER A 56 -25.15 -16.48 12.85
N ASP A 57 -25.08 -17.33 13.87
CA ASP A 57 -24.88 -18.77 13.72
C ASP A 57 -26.20 -19.54 13.48
N SER A 58 -27.28 -18.85 13.08
CA SER A 58 -28.61 -19.45 12.96
C SER A 58 -28.75 -20.44 11.78
N MET A 59 -27.77 -20.45 10.87
CA MET A 59 -27.66 -21.34 9.71
C MET A 59 -26.52 -22.38 9.80
N SER A 60 -25.79 -22.45 10.92
CA SER A 60 -24.63 -23.35 11.09
C SER A 60 -24.95 -24.84 10.95
N ALA A 61 -26.21 -25.22 11.14
CA ALA A 61 -26.64 -26.61 10.98
C ALA A 61 -26.75 -27.11 9.53
N THR A 62 -26.72 -26.23 8.51
CA THR A 62 -26.98 -26.68 7.13
C THR A 62 -25.82 -26.43 6.18
N ASP A 63 -25.33 -25.20 6.04
CA ASP A 63 -24.50 -24.87 4.88
C ASP A 63 -23.42 -23.80 5.08
N PHE A 64 -23.43 -23.02 6.16
CA PHE A 64 -22.40 -22.00 6.42
C PHE A 64 -22.42 -21.50 7.87
N ASP A 65 -21.24 -21.15 8.39
CA ASP A 65 -21.06 -20.71 9.77
C ASP A 65 -21.04 -19.17 9.89
N ALA A 66 -21.23 -18.67 11.11
CA ALA A 66 -20.99 -17.27 11.40
C ALA A 66 -19.56 -16.86 11.02
N GLY A 67 -19.42 -15.80 10.24
CA GLY A 67 -18.15 -15.35 9.67
C GLY A 67 -17.87 -15.84 8.25
N ASP A 68 -18.75 -16.61 7.62
CA ASP A 68 -18.63 -16.92 6.20
C ASP A 68 -19.15 -15.80 5.30
N LEU A 69 -18.63 -15.75 4.06
CA LEU A 69 -19.15 -14.86 3.03
C LEU A 69 -20.17 -15.63 2.18
N VAL A 70 -21.43 -15.21 2.20
CA VAL A 70 -22.50 -15.84 1.41
C VAL A 70 -22.77 -15.07 0.13
N LEU A 71 -22.97 -15.81 -0.96
CA LEU A 71 -23.34 -15.28 -2.27
C LEU A 71 -24.85 -15.44 -2.47
N ILE A 72 -25.53 -14.30 -2.58
CA ILE A 72 -26.96 -14.19 -2.83
C ILE A 72 -27.16 -13.74 -4.26
N LYS A 73 -27.98 -14.47 -5.02
CA LYS A 73 -28.36 -14.11 -6.37
C LYS A 73 -29.78 -13.57 -6.37
N GLU A 74 -29.96 -12.37 -6.90
CA GLU A 74 -31.28 -11.80 -7.13
C GLU A 74 -32.08 -12.75 -8.04
N THR A 75 -33.20 -13.24 -7.52
CA THR A 75 -34.03 -14.26 -8.16
C THR A 75 -35.48 -13.88 -7.94
N ASP A 76 -36.32 -14.12 -8.95
CA ASP A 76 -37.75 -13.85 -8.85
C ASP A 76 -38.36 -14.69 -7.70
N PRO A 77 -38.97 -14.04 -6.69
CA PRO A 77 -39.61 -14.71 -5.58
C PRO A 77 -40.61 -15.81 -5.97
N SER A 78 -41.29 -15.66 -7.11
CA SER A 78 -42.25 -16.63 -7.61
C SER A 78 -41.63 -17.97 -8.02
N THR A 79 -40.32 -18.00 -8.25
CA THR A 79 -39.59 -19.22 -8.64
C THR A 79 -39.04 -20.01 -7.46
N LEU A 80 -39.08 -19.42 -6.26
CA LEU A 80 -38.58 -20.02 -5.02
C LEU A 80 -39.51 -21.13 -4.53
N LYS A 81 -38.93 -22.16 -3.92
CA LYS A 81 -39.66 -23.34 -3.44
C LYS A 81 -39.31 -23.66 -1.99
N VAL A 82 -40.17 -24.46 -1.36
CA VAL A 82 -39.89 -25.05 -0.05
C VAL A 82 -38.54 -25.76 -0.09
N GLY A 83 -37.69 -25.46 0.89
CA GLY A 83 -36.33 -25.98 1.00
C GLY A 83 -35.24 -25.06 0.43
N ASP A 84 -35.58 -23.98 -0.27
CA ASP A 84 -34.58 -22.99 -0.71
C ASP A 84 -34.12 -22.12 0.46
N ILE A 85 -32.85 -21.71 0.45
CA ILE A 85 -32.30 -20.73 1.40
C ILE A 85 -32.36 -19.35 0.74
N ILE A 86 -32.93 -18.38 1.44
CA ILE A 86 -33.15 -17.02 0.92
C ILE A 86 -32.61 -15.98 1.89
N ALA A 87 -32.11 -14.88 1.33
CA ALA A 87 -31.80 -13.67 2.07
C ALA A 87 -32.97 -12.69 1.94
N PHE A 88 -33.42 -12.14 3.05
CA PHE A 88 -34.51 -11.18 3.10
C PHE A 88 -34.29 -10.16 4.21
N GLN A 89 -35.00 -9.04 4.11
CA GLN A 89 -35.07 -8.06 5.17
C GLN A 89 -36.10 -8.51 6.21
N SER A 90 -35.65 -8.69 7.46
CA SER A 90 -36.47 -9.20 8.54
C SER A 90 -37.67 -8.28 8.82
N PRO A 91 -38.92 -8.79 8.74
CA PRO A 91 -40.12 -8.06 9.13
C PRO A 91 -40.38 -8.09 10.64
N ASP A 92 -39.69 -8.97 11.39
CA ASP A 92 -39.89 -9.12 12.83
C ASP A 92 -39.44 -7.87 13.60
N GLU A 93 -40.27 -7.40 14.55
CA GLU A 93 -39.98 -6.20 15.35
C GLU A 93 -38.64 -6.28 16.09
N ALA A 94 -38.21 -7.49 16.49
CA ALA A 94 -36.97 -7.72 17.20
C ALA A 94 -35.71 -7.39 16.37
N ASN A 95 -35.77 -7.61 15.05
CA ASN A 95 -34.64 -7.43 14.13
C ASN A 95 -35.06 -6.66 12.87
N TYR A 96 -36.01 -5.73 13.02
CA TYR A 96 -36.67 -5.09 11.87
C TYR A 96 -35.64 -4.36 11.00
N GLY A 97 -35.63 -4.70 9.71
CA GLY A 97 -34.74 -4.07 8.74
C GLY A 97 -33.37 -4.73 8.60
N GLU A 98 -33.01 -5.67 9.47
CA GLU A 98 -31.77 -6.46 9.34
C GLU A 98 -31.88 -7.50 8.22
N ILE A 99 -30.76 -7.82 7.58
CA ILE A 99 -30.71 -8.84 6.53
C ILE A 99 -30.49 -10.20 7.19
N VAL A 100 -31.45 -11.09 7.02
CA VAL A 100 -31.45 -12.44 7.58
C VAL A 100 -31.46 -13.47 6.45
N THR A 101 -30.80 -14.60 6.66
CA THR A 101 -30.71 -15.70 5.70
C THR A 101 -31.30 -16.94 6.31
N HIS A 102 -32.50 -17.37 5.92
CA HIS A 102 -33.16 -18.56 6.47
C HIS A 102 -33.72 -19.47 5.36
N LYS A 103 -34.12 -20.69 5.73
CA LYS A 103 -34.66 -21.69 4.81
C LYS A 103 -36.19 -21.59 4.72
N ILE A 104 -36.76 -21.74 3.53
CA ILE A 104 -38.21 -21.72 3.31
C ILE A 104 -38.81 -23.03 3.81
N ARG A 105 -39.76 -22.94 4.74
CA ARG A 105 -40.53 -24.09 5.24
C ARG A 105 -41.84 -24.27 4.48
N GLU A 106 -42.56 -23.17 4.24
CA GLU A 106 -43.89 -23.22 3.62
C GLU A 106 -44.19 -21.93 2.85
N LEU A 107 -45.00 -22.06 1.78
CA LEU A 107 -45.59 -20.94 1.07
C LEU A 107 -46.89 -20.54 1.76
N THR A 108 -46.97 -19.30 2.21
CA THR A 108 -48.15 -18.77 2.89
C THR A 108 -48.61 -17.46 2.24
N THR A 109 -49.68 -16.88 2.75
CA THR A 109 -50.17 -15.57 2.35
C THR A 109 -50.32 -14.72 3.61
N ASP A 110 -49.86 -13.48 3.56
CA ASP A 110 -49.99 -12.52 4.65
C ASP A 110 -51.46 -12.12 4.87
N GLU A 111 -51.77 -11.47 6.00
CA GLU A 111 -53.12 -11.01 6.37
C GLU A 111 -53.77 -10.12 5.29
N SER A 112 -52.94 -9.44 4.49
CA SER A 112 -53.35 -8.60 3.35
C SER A 112 -53.53 -9.35 2.03
N GLY A 113 -53.45 -10.69 2.02
CA GLY A 113 -53.61 -11.50 0.81
C GLY A 113 -52.36 -11.52 -0.10
N GLN A 114 -51.21 -11.05 0.37
CA GLN A 114 -49.96 -11.04 -0.40
C GLN A 114 -49.18 -12.35 -0.23
N PRO A 115 -48.63 -12.94 -1.30
CA PRO A 115 -47.85 -14.17 -1.20
C PRO A 115 -46.57 -13.94 -0.39
N GLY A 116 -46.24 -14.89 0.47
CA GLY A 116 -45.08 -14.85 1.32
C GLY A 116 -44.60 -16.25 1.71
N PHE A 117 -43.55 -16.28 2.52
CA PHE A 117 -42.94 -17.52 2.99
C PHE A 117 -42.86 -17.53 4.51
N ILE A 118 -43.04 -18.71 5.09
CA ILE A 118 -42.62 -18.98 6.47
C ILE A 118 -41.20 -19.52 6.38
N THR A 119 -40.27 -18.81 7.01
CA THR A 119 -38.86 -19.21 7.08
C THR A 119 -38.52 -19.76 8.46
N TYR A 120 -37.39 -20.44 8.55
CA TYR A 120 -36.88 -20.92 9.83
C TYR A 120 -35.35 -20.96 9.85
N GLY A 121 -34.79 -20.67 11.02
CA GLY A 121 -33.40 -20.93 11.36
C GLY A 121 -33.14 -22.43 11.45
N THR A 122 -32.19 -22.97 10.70
CA THR A 122 -31.89 -24.40 10.69
C THR A 122 -31.20 -24.88 11.97
N THR A 123 -30.52 -23.96 12.67
CA THR A 123 -29.89 -24.25 13.96
C THR A 123 -30.91 -24.34 15.10
N THR A 124 -31.97 -23.53 15.06
CA THR A 124 -33.03 -23.53 16.08
C THR A 124 -34.22 -24.43 15.74
N ASP A 125 -34.40 -24.76 14.45
CA ASP A 125 -35.53 -25.50 13.86
C ASP A 125 -36.93 -24.91 14.18
N SER A 126 -36.95 -23.68 14.68
CA SER A 126 -38.14 -22.91 15.05
C SER A 126 -38.58 -22.03 13.91
N ASN A 127 -39.88 -22.02 13.61
CA ASN A 127 -40.45 -21.10 12.62
C ASN A 127 -40.29 -19.66 13.09
N ASP A 128 -39.94 -18.78 12.15
CA ASP A 128 -39.98 -17.35 12.38
C ASP A 128 -41.45 -16.90 12.51
N SER A 129 -41.68 -15.85 13.31
CA SER A 129 -43.05 -15.35 13.56
C SER A 129 -43.53 -14.47 12.41
N GLY A 130 -42.62 -13.75 11.77
CA GLY A 130 -42.92 -12.87 10.64
C GLY A 130 -43.05 -13.63 9.32
N ILE A 131 -44.11 -13.31 8.57
CA ILE A 131 -44.28 -13.77 7.19
C ILE A 131 -43.39 -12.92 6.28
N VAL A 132 -42.51 -13.58 5.53
CA VAL A 132 -41.62 -12.90 4.58
C VAL A 132 -42.33 -12.71 3.25
N THR A 133 -42.84 -11.52 3.00
CA THR A 133 -43.47 -11.14 1.73
C THR A 133 -42.44 -10.95 0.61
N TYR A 134 -42.87 -11.11 -0.63
CA TYR A 134 -41.98 -11.11 -1.80
C TYR A 134 -41.15 -9.82 -1.96
N ASN A 135 -41.66 -8.68 -1.48
CA ASN A 135 -40.96 -7.39 -1.53
C ASN A 135 -39.78 -7.29 -0.55
N LEU A 136 -39.72 -8.14 0.47
CA LEU A 136 -38.62 -8.18 1.44
C LEU A 136 -37.50 -9.12 1.00
N ILE A 137 -37.73 -9.94 -0.02
CA ILE A 137 -36.76 -10.93 -0.49
C ILE A 137 -35.70 -10.24 -1.34
N ILE A 138 -34.45 -10.44 -0.94
CA ILE A 138 -33.28 -9.88 -1.63
C ILE A 138 -32.79 -10.87 -2.70
N GLY A 139 -32.83 -12.17 -2.40
CA GLY A 139 -32.49 -13.21 -3.36
C GLY A 139 -32.27 -14.59 -2.77
N GLN A 140 -31.85 -15.53 -3.62
CA GLN A 140 -31.58 -16.92 -3.26
C GLN A 140 -30.09 -17.13 -3.00
N TYR A 141 -29.79 -17.89 -1.94
CA TYR A 141 -28.44 -18.36 -1.67
C TYR A 141 -27.92 -19.28 -2.79
N LYS A 142 -26.68 -19.05 -3.25
CA LYS A 142 -26.02 -19.88 -4.28
C LYS A 142 -24.75 -20.58 -3.80
N GLY A 143 -24.17 -20.12 -2.70
CA GLY A 143 -22.95 -20.70 -2.15
C GLY A 143 -22.31 -19.80 -1.11
N HIS A 144 -21.30 -20.32 -0.45
CA HIS A 144 -20.51 -19.61 0.55
C HIS A 144 -19.02 -19.78 0.29
N VAL A 145 -18.22 -18.86 0.83
CA VAL A 145 -16.77 -19.01 0.90
C VAL A 145 -16.36 -18.97 2.37
N ALA A 146 -15.89 -20.11 2.86
CA ALA A 146 -15.51 -20.29 4.25
C ALA A 146 -14.39 -19.33 4.67
N ASN A 147 -14.46 -18.78 5.89
CA ASN A 147 -13.45 -17.93 6.54
C ASN A 147 -13.14 -16.58 5.85
N VAL A 148 -13.74 -16.29 4.69
CA VAL A 148 -13.50 -15.01 3.99
C VAL A 148 -14.15 -13.87 4.76
N GLY A 149 -15.37 -14.04 5.28
CA GLY A 149 -16.02 -13.04 6.12
C GLY A 149 -15.23 -12.77 7.40
N THR A 150 -14.70 -13.81 8.06
CA THR A 150 -13.84 -13.70 9.25
C THR A 150 -12.54 -12.97 8.93
N PHE A 151 -11.93 -13.23 7.78
CA PHE A 151 -10.75 -12.48 7.33
C PHE A 151 -11.07 -11.01 7.06
N PHE A 152 -12.21 -10.70 6.43
CA PHE A 152 -12.65 -9.32 6.22
C PHE A 152 -12.99 -8.61 7.54
N MET A 153 -13.66 -9.29 8.48
CA MET A 153 -13.90 -8.77 9.82
C MET A 153 -12.59 -8.50 10.54
N PHE A 154 -11.63 -9.43 10.46
CA PHE A 154 -10.28 -9.24 10.98
C PHE A 154 -9.59 -8.03 10.36
N LEU A 155 -9.64 -7.85 9.03
CA LEU A 155 -9.11 -6.66 8.35
C LEU A 155 -9.75 -5.35 8.83
N LYS A 156 -11.03 -5.35 9.22
CA LYS A 156 -11.71 -4.18 9.81
C LYS A 156 -11.29 -3.92 11.27
N THR A 157 -10.69 -4.89 11.97
CA THR A 157 -10.18 -4.67 13.32
C THR A 157 -8.90 -3.83 13.35
N VAL A 158 -8.69 -3.09 14.45
CA VAL A 158 -7.45 -2.33 14.69
C VAL A 158 -6.19 -3.19 14.50
N PRO A 159 -6.04 -4.37 15.12
CA PRO A 159 -4.86 -5.21 14.89
C PRO A 159 -4.72 -5.71 13.46
N GLY A 160 -5.83 -6.08 12.79
CA GLY A 160 -5.78 -6.53 11.39
C GLY A 160 -5.34 -5.42 10.43
N TYR A 161 -5.80 -4.19 10.65
CA TYR A 161 -5.34 -3.01 9.92
C TYR A 161 -3.82 -2.81 10.10
N PHE A 162 -3.31 -2.91 11.33
CA PHE A 162 -1.89 -2.74 11.59
C PHE A 162 -1.05 -3.82 10.89
N ILE A 163 -1.44 -5.08 11.00
CA ILE A 163 -0.67 -6.21 10.47
C ILE A 163 -0.72 -6.25 8.93
N CYS A 164 -1.91 -6.09 8.35
CA CYS A 164 -2.10 -6.30 6.91
C CYS A 164 -1.82 -5.06 6.06
N ILE A 165 -1.89 -3.85 6.63
CA ILE A 165 -1.74 -2.60 5.88
C ILE A 165 -0.56 -1.79 6.41
N PHE A 166 -0.56 -1.47 7.71
CA PHE A 166 0.46 -0.59 8.28
C PHE A 166 1.86 -1.22 8.24
N THR A 167 2.02 -2.48 8.64
CA THR A 167 3.31 -3.18 8.65
C THR A 167 3.96 -3.26 7.27
N PRO A 168 3.30 -3.73 6.19
CA PRO A 168 3.92 -3.76 4.87
C PRO A 168 4.21 -2.35 4.33
N PHE A 169 3.33 -1.38 4.61
CA PHE A 169 3.55 0.01 4.21
C PHE A 169 4.75 0.63 4.95
N LEU A 170 4.88 0.40 6.26
CA LEU A 170 6.01 0.82 7.06
C LEU A 170 7.31 0.18 6.58
N LEU A 171 7.30 -1.12 6.28
CA LEU A 171 8.44 -1.83 5.71
C LEU A 171 8.90 -1.20 4.38
N LEU A 172 7.96 -0.87 3.50
CA LEU A 172 8.26 -0.16 2.26
C LEU A 172 8.93 1.19 2.54
N ILE A 173 8.38 1.98 3.46
CA ILE A 173 8.97 3.27 3.86
C ILE A 173 10.39 3.07 4.40
N LEU A 174 10.63 2.08 5.25
CA LEU A 174 11.95 1.80 5.82
C LEU A 174 12.96 1.38 4.74
N ILE A 175 12.55 0.52 3.80
CA ILE A 175 13.38 0.10 2.67
C ILE A 175 13.72 1.32 1.78
N GLN A 176 12.73 2.15 1.48
CA GLN A 176 12.90 3.35 0.66
C GLN A 176 13.77 4.39 1.35
N ALA A 177 13.58 4.62 2.64
CA ALA A 177 14.40 5.51 3.47
C ALA A 177 15.85 5.01 3.53
N GLY A 178 16.08 3.71 3.73
CA GLY A 178 17.41 3.11 3.72
C GLY A 178 18.11 3.28 2.36
N ASN A 179 17.38 3.08 1.26
CA ASN A 179 17.91 3.31 -0.09
C ASN A 179 18.25 4.79 -0.33
N SER A 180 17.38 5.70 0.12
CA SER A 180 17.57 7.15 0.03
C SER A 180 18.81 7.60 0.81
N ILE A 181 18.96 7.15 2.06
CA ILE A 181 20.14 7.44 2.89
C ILE A 181 21.41 6.88 2.25
N LYS A 182 21.37 5.67 1.69
CA LYS A 182 22.53 5.08 1.00
C LYS A 182 22.94 5.92 -0.21
N LEU A 183 21.97 6.38 -1.00
CA LEU A 183 22.21 7.22 -2.16
C LEU A 183 22.78 8.59 -1.75
N PHE A 184 22.20 9.20 -0.72
CA PHE A 184 22.67 10.48 -0.18
C PHE A 184 24.09 10.39 0.40
N ARG A 185 24.40 9.33 1.16
CA ARG A 185 25.76 9.11 1.68
C ARG A 185 26.76 8.93 0.54
N LYS A 186 26.41 8.15 -0.50
CA LYS A 186 27.24 7.98 -1.70
C LYS A 186 27.54 9.34 -2.36
N TYR A 187 26.49 10.14 -2.59
CA TYR A 187 26.61 11.46 -3.20
C TYR A 187 27.49 12.41 -2.38
N LYS A 188 27.31 12.44 -1.04
CA LYS A 188 28.16 13.24 -0.15
C LYS A 188 29.62 12.80 -0.16
N TRP A 189 29.90 11.50 -0.24
CA TRP A 189 31.28 11.01 -0.29
C TRP A 189 31.97 11.40 -1.59
N GLU A 190 31.28 11.31 -2.73
CA GLU A 190 31.82 11.70 -4.05
C GLU A 190 32.15 13.19 -4.10
N GLN A 191 31.23 14.08 -3.67
CA GLN A 191 31.51 15.51 -3.62
C GLN A 191 32.66 15.87 -2.66
N MET A 192 32.73 15.20 -1.51
CA MET A 192 33.81 15.46 -0.55
C MET A 192 35.18 15.07 -1.11
N GLN A 193 35.25 14.00 -1.93
CA GLN A 193 36.47 13.60 -2.62
C GLN A 193 36.88 14.64 -3.68
N GLU A 194 35.91 15.14 -4.46
CA GLU A 194 36.15 16.15 -5.49
C GLU A 194 36.65 17.47 -4.88
N ILE A 195 35.99 17.95 -3.82
CA ILE A 195 36.42 19.16 -3.08
C ILE A 195 37.81 18.99 -2.48
N LYS A 196 38.13 17.80 -1.93
CA LYS A 196 39.47 17.53 -1.39
C LYS A 196 40.53 17.53 -2.48
N ALA A 197 40.25 16.91 -3.63
CA ALA A 197 41.18 16.89 -4.75
C ALA A 197 41.41 18.30 -5.32
N GLU A 198 40.37 19.13 -5.39
CA GLU A 198 40.48 20.53 -5.82
C GLU A 198 41.29 21.37 -4.82
N ARG A 199 41.04 21.20 -3.51
CA ARG A 199 41.83 21.84 -2.44
C ARG A 199 43.31 21.49 -2.53
N GLU A 200 43.63 20.21 -2.72
CA GLU A 200 45.02 19.75 -2.81
C GLU A 200 45.73 20.30 -4.07
N LYS A 201 45.01 20.38 -5.20
CA LYS A 201 45.54 21.03 -6.42
C LYS A 201 45.81 22.51 -6.20
N LEU A 202 44.86 23.23 -5.60
CA LEU A 202 45.00 24.65 -5.32
C LEU A 202 46.14 24.92 -4.33
N GLU A 203 46.33 24.05 -3.32
CA GLU A 203 47.47 24.15 -2.41
C GLU A 203 48.80 23.93 -3.13
N LYS A 204 48.89 22.95 -4.04
CA LYS A 204 50.09 22.74 -4.87
C LYS A 204 50.39 23.94 -5.76
N GLU A 205 49.40 24.45 -6.49
CA GLU A 205 49.55 25.65 -7.32
C GLU A 205 49.97 26.87 -6.48
N ARG A 206 49.44 27.00 -5.26
CA ARG A 206 49.81 28.09 -4.35
C ARG A 206 51.24 27.97 -3.86
N GLU A 207 51.72 26.76 -3.57
CA GLU A 207 53.12 26.52 -3.20
C GLU A 207 54.05 26.76 -4.40
N GLU A 208 53.74 26.25 -5.58
CA GLU A 208 54.51 26.51 -6.81
C GLU A 208 54.56 28.01 -7.15
N SER A 209 53.45 28.72 -7.01
CA SER A 209 53.38 30.16 -7.23
C SER A 209 54.20 30.95 -6.20
N LYS A 210 54.29 30.49 -4.94
CA LYS A 210 55.16 31.12 -3.92
C LYS A 210 56.63 30.94 -4.27
N VAL A 211 57.03 29.72 -4.63
CA VAL A 211 58.41 29.41 -5.02
C VAL A 211 58.83 30.24 -6.23
N MET A 212 57.98 30.32 -7.27
CA MET A 212 58.28 31.13 -8.46
C MET A 212 58.34 32.63 -8.16
N MET A 213 57.51 33.12 -7.23
CA MET A 213 57.57 34.52 -6.78
C MET A 213 58.87 34.82 -6.02
N GLU A 214 59.31 33.91 -5.16
CA GLU A 214 60.58 34.03 -4.43
C GLU A 214 61.78 34.03 -5.38
N GLU A 215 61.78 33.15 -6.38
CA GLU A 215 62.81 33.10 -7.44
C GLU A 215 62.83 34.39 -8.28
N LEU A 216 61.66 34.93 -8.65
CA LEU A 216 61.53 36.21 -9.35
C LEU A 216 62.07 37.38 -8.51
N MET A 217 61.80 37.42 -7.21
CA MET A 217 62.34 38.44 -6.31
C MET A 217 63.87 38.38 -6.24
N HIS A 218 64.43 37.18 -6.09
CA HIS A 218 65.88 36.99 -6.07
C HIS A 218 66.55 37.42 -7.38
N MET A 219 65.94 37.11 -8.53
CA MET A 219 66.45 37.53 -9.83
C MET A 219 66.34 39.05 -10.03
N HIS A 220 65.24 39.65 -9.58
CA HIS A 220 65.05 41.11 -9.63
C HIS A 220 66.10 41.84 -8.79
N GLU A 221 66.37 41.36 -7.58
CA GLU A 221 67.39 41.92 -6.68
C GLU A 221 68.80 41.75 -7.27
N ALA A 222 69.11 40.58 -7.84
CA ALA A 222 70.38 40.37 -8.54
C ALA A 222 70.54 41.28 -9.77
N MET A 223 69.49 41.48 -10.57
CA MET A 223 69.52 42.45 -11.68
C MET A 223 69.75 43.88 -11.19
N LYS A 224 69.11 44.27 -10.09
CA LYS A 224 69.28 45.60 -9.49
C LYS A 224 70.72 45.81 -9.02
N GLU A 225 71.31 44.82 -8.35
CA GLU A 225 72.73 44.88 -7.98
C GLU A 225 73.65 44.99 -9.20
N ILE A 226 73.35 44.25 -10.28
CA ILE A 226 74.14 44.32 -11.52
C ILE A 226 74.02 45.71 -12.14
N SER A 227 72.81 46.29 -12.23
CA SER A 227 72.63 47.62 -12.79
C SER A 227 73.30 48.70 -11.93
N GLU A 228 73.20 48.61 -10.60
CA GLU A 228 73.88 49.52 -9.68
C GLU A 228 75.41 49.44 -9.84
N LYS A 229 75.98 48.23 -9.93
CA LYS A 229 77.42 48.03 -10.20
C LYS A 229 77.84 48.54 -11.57
N GLU A 230 76.99 48.41 -12.59
CA GLU A 230 77.25 48.96 -13.93
C GLU A 230 77.18 50.49 -13.96
N GLU A 231 76.24 51.10 -13.24
CA GLU A 231 76.15 52.56 -13.08
C GLU A 231 77.39 53.10 -12.33
N GLU A 232 77.77 52.50 -11.20
CA GLU A 232 78.98 52.88 -10.46
C GLU A 232 80.25 52.76 -11.31
N ARG A 233 80.38 51.69 -12.11
CA ARG A 233 81.51 51.50 -13.03
C ARG A 233 81.54 52.56 -14.13
N ASN A 234 80.40 52.88 -14.73
CA ASN A 234 80.29 53.89 -15.77
C ASN A 234 80.54 55.31 -15.24
N GLU A 235 80.22 55.60 -13.98
CA GLU A 235 80.56 56.87 -13.33
C GLU A 235 82.07 56.97 -13.05
N GLN A 236 82.72 55.89 -12.63
CA GLN A 236 84.17 55.84 -12.43
C GLN A 236 84.94 56.01 -13.75
N GLU A 237 84.47 55.41 -14.85
CA GLU A 237 85.09 55.55 -16.18
C GLU A 237 84.95 56.97 -16.76
N LYS A 238 83.96 57.77 -16.32
CA LYS A 238 83.79 59.18 -16.75
C LYS A 238 84.65 60.19 -15.97
N GLN A 239 85.22 59.80 -14.84
CA GLN A 239 86.06 60.67 -14.00
C GLN A 239 87.57 60.54 -14.30
N HIS A 240 87.95 59.65 -15.22
CA HIS A 240 89.32 59.47 -15.72
C HIS A 240 89.47 60.00 -17.14
#